data_AF-A0A969TBL0-F1
#
_entry.id   AF-A0A969TBL0-F1
#
_cell.length_a   1.000
_cell.length_b   1.000
_cell.length_c   1.000
_cell.angle_alpha   90.00
_cell.angle_beta   90.00
_cell.angle_gamma   90.00
#
_symmetry.space_group_name_H-M   'P 1'
#
loop_
_entity.id
_entity.type
_entity.pdbx_description
1 polymer ?
#
loop_
_entity_poly.entity_id
_entity_poly.type
_entity_poly.pdbx_seq_one_letter_code
_entity_poly.pdbx_strand_id
1 'polypeptide(L)'
;MLELQQNQQALAAFKQSLSYQPNHLAAQQGKGIALYRLGNYAQAMETFERILQRDNLTDQQQAINLLYQGTSLCQTSQANAATQAFKQVLQLTDSVPLRKIAQAGCGIR
;
A
#
# COMPACT_ATOMS: atom_id res chain seq x y z
N MET A 1 -4.56 18.01 12.93
CA MET A 1 -5.87 17.49 13.41
C MET A 1 -6.82 17.15 12.27
N LEU A 2 -6.95 17.99 11.22
CA LEU A 2 -7.86 17.73 10.09
C LEU A 2 -7.52 16.48 9.27
N GLU A 3 -6.24 16.20 9.02
CA GLU A 3 -5.83 15.05 8.19
C GLU A 3 -6.21 13.69 8.80
N LEU A 4 -6.04 13.53 10.12
CA LEU A 4 -6.43 12.29 10.81
C LEU A 4 -7.94 12.04 10.70
N GLN A 5 -8.75 13.09 10.85
CA GLN A 5 -10.20 13.00 10.73
C GLN A 5 -10.63 12.62 9.31
N GLN A 6 -9.99 13.21 8.30
CA GLN A 6 -10.23 12.87 6.90
C GLN A 6 -9.83 11.42 6.58
N ASN A 7 -8.69 10.95 7.11
CA ASN A 7 -8.25 9.58 6.91
C ASN A 7 -9.19 8.57 7.59
N GLN A 8 -9.75 8.89 8.76
CA GLN A 8 -10.77 8.07 9.43
C GLN A 8 -12.07 7.99 8.62
N GLN A 9 -12.54 9.13 8.10
CA GLN A 9 -13.72 9.17 7.23
C GLN A 9 -13.50 8.40 5.93
N ALA A 10 -12.33 8.56 5.31
CA ALA A 10 -11.94 7.80 4.12
C ALA A 10 -11.95 6.29 4.40
N LEU A 11 -11.39 5.86 5.53
CA LEU A 11 -11.41 4.46 5.93
C LEU A 11 -12.85 3.93 6.09
N ALA A 12 -13.75 4.72 6.69
CA ALA A 12 -15.16 4.36 6.83
C ALA A 12 -15.86 4.24 5.46
N ALA A 13 -15.64 5.21 4.57
CA ALA A 13 -16.20 5.21 3.22
C ALA A 13 -15.71 4.00 2.40
N PHE A 14 -14.41 3.66 2.47
CA PHE A 14 -13.88 2.48 1.79
C PHE A 14 -14.43 1.17 2.39
N LYS A 15 -14.57 1.08 3.72
CA LYS A 15 -15.21 -0.09 4.35
C LYS A 15 -16.65 -0.28 3.89
N GLN A 16 -17.42 0.81 3.79
CA GLN A 16 -18.79 0.79 3.28
C GLN A 16 -18.82 0.43 1.79
N SER A 17 -17.94 0.98 0.97
CA SER A 17 -17.83 0.60 -0.44
C SER A 17 -17.56 -0.91 -0.59
N LEU A 18 -16.66 -1.45 0.23
CA LEU A 18 -16.32 -2.87 0.24
C LEU A 18 -17.42 -3.77 0.80
N SER A 19 -18.36 -3.25 1.60
CA SER A 19 -19.54 -4.05 2.01
C SER A 19 -20.51 -4.26 0.85
N TYR A 20 -20.57 -3.33 -0.11
CA TYR A 20 -21.37 -3.48 -1.32
C TYR A 20 -20.61 -4.21 -2.43
N GLN A 21 -19.32 -3.95 -2.56
CA GLN A 21 -18.46 -4.57 -3.59
C GLN A 21 -17.15 -5.08 -2.97
N PRO A 22 -17.16 -6.28 -2.37
CA PRO A 22 -15.99 -6.82 -1.66
C PRO A 22 -14.73 -6.94 -2.51
N ASN A 23 -14.91 -7.13 -3.82
CA ASN A 23 -13.85 -7.36 -4.78
C ASN A 23 -13.37 -6.08 -5.48
N HIS A 24 -13.88 -4.90 -5.11
CA HIS A 24 -13.49 -3.63 -5.72
C HIS A 24 -12.04 -3.28 -5.37
N LEU A 25 -11.13 -3.49 -6.32
CA LEU A 25 -9.69 -3.32 -6.14
C LEU A 25 -9.30 -1.91 -5.64
N ALA A 26 -9.77 -0.85 -6.32
CA ALA A 26 -9.43 0.52 -5.91
C ALA A 26 -9.95 0.88 -4.51
N ALA A 27 -11.11 0.35 -4.09
CA ALA A 27 -11.60 0.55 -2.72
C ALA A 27 -10.75 -0.20 -1.69
N GLN A 28 -10.25 -1.41 -2.02
CA GLN A 28 -9.29 -2.14 -1.18
C GLN A 28 -7.96 -1.37 -1.06
N GLN A 29 -7.46 -0.82 -2.17
CA GLN A 29 -6.26 0.03 -2.17
C GLN A 29 -6.45 1.29 -1.33
N GLY A 30 -7.58 1.98 -1.51
CA GLY A 30 -7.96 3.16 -0.73
C GLY A 30 -8.03 2.87 0.77
N LYS A 31 -8.61 1.73 1.15
CA LYS A 31 -8.61 1.24 2.54
C LYS A 31 -7.19 1.06 3.08
N GLY A 32 -6.31 0.39 2.34
CA GLY A 32 -4.91 0.17 2.73
C GLY A 32 -4.14 1.48 2.94
N ILE A 33 -4.31 2.43 2.03
CA ILE A 33 -3.69 3.77 2.12
C ILE A 33 -4.22 4.55 3.32
N ALA A 34 -5.53 4.52 3.56
CA ALA A 34 -6.13 5.17 4.71
C ALA A 34 -5.61 4.57 6.03
N LEU A 35 -5.48 3.24 6.11
CA LEU A 35 -4.88 2.55 7.26
C LEU A 35 -3.42 2.96 7.47
N TYR A 36 -2.62 3.02 6.40
CA TYR A 36 -1.24 3.48 6.44
C TYR A 36 -1.14 4.91 6.99
N ARG A 37 -1.96 5.83 6.48
CA ARG A 37 -1.98 7.24 6.94
C ARG A 37 -2.45 7.41 8.38
N LEU A 38 -3.21 6.45 8.90
CA LEU A 38 -3.63 6.41 10.31
C LEU A 38 -2.60 5.75 11.23
N GLY A 39 -1.46 5.28 10.70
CA GLY A 39 -0.44 4.56 11.45
C GLY A 39 -0.76 3.08 11.71
N ASN A 40 -1.86 2.56 11.14
CA ASN A 40 -2.27 1.16 11.27
C ASN A 40 -1.51 0.28 10.26
N TYR A 41 -0.18 0.29 10.33
CA TYR A 41 0.70 -0.32 9.33
C TYR A 41 0.49 -1.84 9.17
N ALA A 42 0.20 -2.56 10.26
CA ALA A 42 -0.07 -3.99 10.21
C ALA A 42 -1.32 -4.33 9.38
N GLN A 43 -2.42 -3.59 9.59
CA GLN A 43 -3.66 -3.79 8.83
C GLN A 43 -3.52 -3.29 7.38
N ALA A 44 -2.72 -2.25 7.15
CA ALA A 44 -2.41 -1.78 5.81
C ALA A 44 -1.65 -2.87 5.03
N MET A 45 -0.61 -3.44 5.63
CA MET A 45 0.19 -4.52 5.07
C MET A 45 -0.67 -5.74 4.70
N GLU A 46 -1.50 -6.22 5.62
CA GLU A 46 -2.44 -7.33 5.36
C GLU A 46 -3.39 -7.01 4.20
N THR A 47 -3.85 -5.75 4.10
CA THR A 47 -4.73 -5.32 3.00
C THR A 47 -4.00 -5.39 1.67
N PHE A 48 -2.75 -4.93 1.60
CA PHE A 48 -1.95 -4.98 0.37
C PHE A 48 -1.54 -6.41 -0.01
N GLU A 49 -1.22 -7.27 0.96
CA GLU A 49 -0.92 -8.69 0.73
C GLU A 49 -2.09 -9.42 0.09
N ARG A 50 -3.30 -9.22 0.60
CA ARG A 50 -4.52 -9.81 0.01
C ARG A 50 -4.77 -9.32 -1.41
N ILE A 51 -4.45 -8.07 -1.71
CA ILE A 51 -4.55 -7.54 -3.07
C ILE A 51 -3.53 -8.23 -3.99
N LEU A 52 -2.28 -8.37 -3.53
CA LEU A 52 -1.18 -8.97 -4.28
C LEU A 52 -1.36 -10.48 -4.56
N GLN A 53 -2.25 -11.15 -3.84
CA GLN A 53 -2.64 -12.55 -4.13
C GLN A 53 -3.60 -12.68 -5.34
N ARG A 54 -4.02 -11.58 -5.98
CA ARG A 54 -4.92 -11.63 -7.14
C ARG A 54 -4.12 -11.86 -8.42
N ASP A 55 -4.52 -12.85 -9.20
CA ASP A 55 -3.83 -13.24 -10.44
C ASP A 55 -3.98 -12.22 -11.59
N ASN A 56 -4.91 -11.28 -11.48
CA ASN A 56 -5.28 -10.35 -12.56
C ASN A 56 -4.88 -8.89 -12.30
N LEU A 57 -3.79 -8.68 -11.56
CA LEU A 57 -3.24 -7.34 -11.37
C LEU A 57 -2.44 -6.90 -12.59
N THR A 58 -2.57 -5.63 -12.95
CA THR A 58 -1.61 -5.01 -13.89
C THR A 58 -0.30 -4.74 -13.17
N ASP A 59 0.80 -4.65 -13.92
CA ASP A 59 2.13 -4.30 -13.36
C ASP A 59 2.08 -3.00 -12.54
N GLN A 60 1.30 -2.02 -13.00
CA GLN A 60 1.09 -0.76 -12.29
C GLN A 60 0.36 -0.98 -10.96
N GLN A 61 -0.70 -1.80 -10.94
CA GLN A 61 -1.42 -2.10 -9.71
C GLN A 61 -0.53 -2.87 -8.74
N GLN A 62 0.20 -3.87 -9.22
CA GLN A 62 1.13 -4.65 -8.42
C GLN A 62 2.23 -3.74 -7.83
N ALA A 63 2.84 -2.87 -8.64
CA ALA A 63 3.85 -1.92 -8.21
C ALA A 63 3.34 -0.96 -7.11
N ILE A 64 2.13 -0.40 -7.25
CA ILE A 64 1.54 0.49 -6.23
C ILE A 64 1.35 -0.26 -4.90
N ASN A 65 0.79 -1.48 -4.95
CA ASN A 65 0.53 -2.26 -3.74
C ASN A 65 1.83 -2.70 -3.04
N LEU A 66 2.83 -3.17 -3.80
CA LEU A 66 4.17 -3.49 -3.28
C LEU A 66 4.86 -2.27 -2.68
N LEU A 67 4.67 -1.08 -3.25
CA LEU A 67 5.24 0.16 -2.72
C LEU A 67 4.68 0.50 -1.34
N TYR A 68 3.36 0.45 -1.18
CA TYR A 68 2.72 0.72 0.11
C TYR A 68 2.97 -0.40 1.13
N GLN A 69 3.06 -1.66 0.69
CA GLN A 69 3.48 -2.77 1.55
C GLN A 69 4.92 -2.56 2.03
N GLY A 70 5.86 -2.27 1.13
CA GLY A 70 7.26 -1.99 1.46
C GLY A 70 7.40 -0.82 2.45
N THR A 71 6.67 0.27 2.23
CA THR A 71 6.66 1.40 3.16
C THR A 71 6.05 1.03 4.52
N SER A 72 4.99 0.20 4.55
CA SER A 72 4.41 -0.30 5.81
C SER A 72 5.37 -1.24 6.56
N LEU A 73 6.14 -2.06 5.83
CA LEU A 73 7.18 -2.93 6.38
C LEU A 73 8.32 -2.13 7.01
N CYS A 74 8.72 -1.00 6.39
CA CYS A 74 9.70 -0.08 6.98
C CYS A 74 9.24 0.44 8.35
N GLN A 75 7.96 0.78 8.49
CA GLN A 75 7.39 1.30 9.74
C GLN A 75 7.21 0.21 10.82
N THR A 76 7.25 -1.07 10.45
CA THR A 76 7.13 -2.21 11.39
C THR A 76 8.48 -2.90 11.65
N SER A 77 9.59 -2.22 11.40
CA SER A 77 10.97 -2.71 11.59
C SER A 77 11.36 -3.94 10.73
N GLN A 78 10.60 -4.23 9.66
CA GLN A 78 10.87 -5.34 8.74
C GLN A 78 11.65 -4.88 7.50
N ALA A 79 12.83 -4.29 7.71
CA ALA A 79 13.62 -3.65 6.66
C ALA A 79 13.99 -4.61 5.51
N ASN A 80 14.30 -5.88 5.82
CA ASN A 80 14.68 -6.88 4.81
C ASN A 80 13.53 -7.17 3.83
N ALA A 81 12.30 -7.35 4.34
CA ALA A 81 11.13 -7.59 3.52
C ALA A 81 10.76 -6.34 2.70
N ALA A 82 10.91 -5.15 3.28
CA ALA A 82 10.69 -3.89 2.58
C ALA A 82 11.64 -3.73 1.37
N THR A 83 12.93 -4.04 1.53
CA THR A 83 13.89 -3.99 0.41
C THR A 83 13.51 -4.94 -0.72
N GLN A 84 13.01 -6.14 -0.42
CA GLN A 84 12.55 -7.08 -1.45
C GLN A 84 11.34 -6.52 -2.22
N ALA A 85 10.36 -5.95 -1.51
CA ALA A 85 9.20 -5.32 -2.14
C ALA A 85 9.62 -4.16 -3.06
N PHE A 86 10.53 -3.29 -2.62
CA PHE A 86 11.01 -2.18 -3.46
C PHE A 86 11.79 -2.65 -4.69
N LYS A 87 12.60 -3.72 -4.58
CA LYS A 87 13.26 -4.31 -5.75
C LYS A 87 12.24 -4.80 -6.79
N GLN A 88 11.17 -5.44 -6.36
CA GLN A 88 10.10 -5.87 -7.26
C GLN A 88 9.40 -4.68 -7.93
N VAL A 89 9.14 -3.59 -7.19
CA VAL A 89 8.59 -2.35 -7.79
C VAL A 89 9.47 -1.85 -8.94
N LEU A 90 10.79 -1.82 -8.76
CA LEU A 90 11.73 -1.36 -9.80
C LEU A 90 11.75 -2.26 -11.05
N GLN A 91 11.40 -3.53 -10.91
CA GLN A 91 11.29 -4.48 -12.03
C GLN A 91 9.96 -4.37 -12.78
N LEU A 92 8.88 -4.03 -12.07
CA LEU A 92 7.53 -3.98 -12.61
C LEU A 92 7.20 -2.66 -13.31
N THR A 93 7.92 -1.57 -13.04
CA THR A 93 7.55 -0.28 -13.60
C THR A 93 8.73 0.61 -13.96
N ASP A 94 8.59 1.27 -15.11
CA ASP A 94 9.44 2.39 -15.53
C ASP A 94 8.90 3.75 -15.07
N SER A 95 7.80 3.75 -14.30
CA SER A 95 7.19 4.95 -13.73
C SER A 95 8.18 5.66 -12.80
N VAL A 96 8.69 6.81 -13.24
CA VAL A 96 9.68 7.61 -12.51
C VAL A 96 9.24 7.94 -11.08
N PRO A 97 7.98 8.35 -10.80
CA PRO A 97 7.54 8.60 -9.42
C PRO A 97 7.63 7.37 -8.52
N LEU A 98 7.17 6.20 -8.98
CA LEU A 98 7.17 4.97 -8.18
C LEU A 98 8.61 4.48 -7.92
N ARG A 99 9.47 4.57 -8.93
CA ARG A 99 10.88 4.19 -8.81
C ARG A 99 11.64 5.08 -7.83
N LYS A 100 11.41 6.40 -7.85
CA LYS A 100 12.04 7.33 -6.89
C LYS A 100 11.70 6.97 -5.44
N ILE A 101 10.44 6.62 -5.17
CA ILE A 101 9.99 6.23 -3.83
C ILE A 101 10.62 4.88 -3.45
N ALA A 102 10.61 3.90 -4.36
CA ALA A 102 11.23 2.60 -4.11
C ALA A 102 12.75 2.69 -3.87
N GLN A 103 13.45 3.59 -4.57
CA GLN A 103 14.88 3.87 -4.36
C GLN A 103 15.18 4.59 -3.05
N ALA A 104 14.28 5.47 -2.59
CA ALA A 104 14.39 6.07 -1.26
C ALA A 104 14.27 5.02 -0.15
N GLY A 105 13.58 3.91 -0.42
CA GLY A 105 13.48 2.77 0.47
C GLY A 105 12.90 3.14 1.84
N CYS A 106 13.41 2.51 2.90
CA CYS A 106 13.03 2.84 4.29
C CYS A 106 13.63 4.15 4.82
N GLY A 107 14.33 4.94 3.99
CA GLY A 107 14.98 6.17 4.43
C GLY A 107 16.15 5.94 5.40
N ILE A 108 16.73 4.73 5.43
CA ILE A 108 17.91 4.44 6.24
C ILE A 108 19.12 4.89 5.42
N ARG A 109 19.60 6.10 5.69
CA ARG A 109 20.97 6.51 5.38
C ARG A 109 21.90 6.06 6.49
#